data_AF-A0AAW0ZGW5-F1
#
_entry.id   AF-A0AAW0ZGW5-F1
#
_cell.length_a   1.000
_cell.length_b   1.000
_cell.length_c   1.000
_cell.angle_alpha   90.00
_cell.angle_beta   90.00
_cell.angle_gamma   90.00
#
_symmetry.space_group_name_H-M   'P 1'
#
loop_
_entity.id
_entity.type
_entity.pdbx_description
1 polymer ?
#
loop_
_entity_poly.entity_id
_entity_poly.type
_entity_poly.pdbx_seq_one_letter_code
_entity_poly.pdbx_strand_id
1 'polypeptide(L)'
;MHFGRIALINVNHSTDAQELMKQTVLELKFDLAVICEPYEPMDRDDWREDLTGTVAIYRNSNMSTLPLRTIKAGEGFIGER
;
A
#
# COMPACT_ATOMS: atom_id res chain seq x y z
N MET A 1 22.23 -7.59 -2.61
CA MET A 1 20.92 -7.54 -3.30
C MET A 1 19.85 -7.52 -2.21
N HIS A 2 19.13 -6.41 -2.05
CA HIS A 2 17.97 -6.36 -1.16
C HIS A 2 16.79 -6.89 -1.96
N PHE A 3 16.25 -8.05 -1.57
CA PHE A 3 14.96 -8.49 -2.11
C PHE A 3 13.89 -7.66 -1.41
N GLY A 4 13.10 -6.92 -2.18
CA GLY A 4 12.04 -6.09 -1.62
C GLY A 4 11.05 -6.94 -0.81
N ARG A 5 10.78 -6.54 0.42
CA ARG A 5 9.80 -7.13 1.31
C ARG A 5 8.43 -6.53 1.02
N ILE A 6 7.49 -7.40 0.67
CA ILE A 6 6.12 -7.03 0.35
C ILE A 6 5.17 -7.63 1.39
N ALA A 7 4.28 -6.81 1.94
CA ALA A 7 3.15 -7.27 2.75
C ALA A 7 1.89 -7.37 1.89
N LEU A 8 1.08 -8.42 2.10
CA LEU A 8 -0.25 -8.57 1.51
C LEU A 8 -1.25 -8.69 2.67
N ILE A 9 -2.14 -7.71 2.83
CA ILE A 9 -3.02 -7.61 4.00
C ILE A 9 -4.42 -7.19 3.55
N ASN A 10 -5.46 -7.82 4.11
CA ASN A 10 -6.82 -7.29 4.09
C ASN A 10 -7.07 -6.59 5.44
N VAL A 11 -7.47 -5.31 5.42
CA VAL A 11 -7.77 -4.54 6.63
C VAL A 11 -9.28 -4.43 6.91
N ASN A 12 -10.12 -5.00 6.05
CA ASN A 12 -11.57 -5.17 6.21
C ASN A 12 -12.28 -3.86 6.58
N HIS A 13 -11.90 -2.78 5.90
CA HIS A 13 -12.38 -1.42 6.10
C HIS A 13 -12.31 -0.95 7.58
N SER A 14 -11.33 -1.47 8.34
CA SER A 14 -11.12 -1.11 9.75
C SER A 14 -10.02 -0.07 9.89
N THR A 15 -10.35 1.06 10.50
CA THR A 15 -9.40 2.13 10.82
C THR A 15 -8.24 1.61 11.67
N ASP A 16 -8.54 0.86 12.73
CA ASP A 16 -7.54 0.34 13.66
C ASP A 16 -6.61 -0.69 12.98
N ALA A 17 -7.15 -1.57 12.15
CA ALA A 17 -6.35 -2.54 11.41
C ALA A 17 -5.43 -1.85 10.39
N GLN A 18 -5.91 -0.78 9.74
CA GLN A 18 -5.12 0.00 8.81
C GLN A 18 -3.97 0.75 9.49
N GLU A 19 -4.22 1.36 10.66
CA GLU A 19 -3.16 2.03 11.43
C GLU A 19 -2.12 1.03 11.97
N LEU A 20 -2.55 -0.12 12.49
CA LEU A 20 -1.63 -1.17 12.92
C LEU A 20 -0.78 -1.69 11.74
N MET A 21 -1.39 -1.87 10.56
CA MET A 21 -0.68 -2.27 9.35
C MET A 21 0.37 -1.24 8.94
N LYS A 22 0.04 0.07 8.98
CA LYS A 22 0.99 1.16 8.70
C LYS A 22 2.19 1.11 9.64
N GLN A 23 1.95 0.99 10.95
CA GLN A 23 3.03 0.85 11.94
C GLN A 23 3.87 -0.40 11.66
N THR A 24 3.24 -1.53 11.37
CA THR A 24 3.90 -2.81 11.07
C THR A 24 4.81 -2.71 9.84
N VAL A 25 4.34 -2.06 8.76
CA VAL A 25 5.11 -1.84 7.53
C VAL A 25 6.38 -1.04 7.82
N LEU A 26 6.26 0.01 8.63
CA LEU A 26 7.39 0.88 9.00
C LEU A 26 8.39 0.15 9.90
N GLU A 27 7.93 -0.45 10.99
CA GLU A 27 8.79 -1.10 11.99
C GLU A 27 9.52 -2.32 11.44
N LEU A 28 8.80 -3.14 10.68
CA LEU A 28 9.37 -4.34 10.08
C LEU A 28 10.10 -4.07 8.78
N LYS A 29 10.15 -2.80 8.32
CA LYS A 29 10.87 -2.37 7.11
C LYS A 29 10.41 -3.14 5.87
N PHE A 30 9.10 -3.26 5.68
CA PHE A 30 8.55 -3.64 4.39
C PHE A 30 8.73 -2.48 3.40
N ASP A 31 9.04 -2.79 2.15
CA ASP A 31 9.18 -1.81 1.08
C ASP A 31 7.80 -1.32 0.61
N LEU A 32 6.84 -2.24 0.54
CA LEU A 32 5.45 -1.94 0.18
C LEU A 32 4.45 -2.88 0.86
N ALA A 33 3.20 -2.41 0.95
CA ALA A 33 2.04 -3.20 1.32
C ALA A 33 0.98 -3.12 0.20
N VAL A 34 0.46 -4.28 -0.20
CA VAL A 34 -0.77 -4.38 -0.98
C VAL A 34 -1.90 -4.62 0.00
N ILE A 35 -2.90 -3.76 -0.07
CA ILE A 35 -3.96 -3.63 0.94
C ILE A 35 -5.29 -3.92 0.26
N CYS A 36 -6.05 -4.86 0.80
CA CYS A 36 -7.45 -5.07 0.41
C CYS A 36 -8.37 -4.41 1.43
N GLU A 37 -9.47 -3.84 0.92
CA GLU A 37 -10.52 -3.15 1.67
C GLU A 37 -9.96 -2.07 2.61
N PRO A 38 -9.21 -1.07 2.09
CA PRO A 38 -8.73 0.02 2.91
C PRO A 38 -9.89 0.81 3.55
N TYR A 39 -9.67 1.35 4.74
CA TYR A 39 -10.60 2.26 5.40
C TYR A 39 -10.59 3.65 4.74
N GLU A 40 -9.40 4.23 4.57
CA GLU A 40 -9.24 5.54 3.93
C GLU A 40 -7.86 5.67 3.25
N PRO A 41 -7.66 6.59 2.29
CA PRO A 41 -6.36 6.83 1.68
C PRO A 41 -5.32 7.36 2.68
N MET A 42 -4.08 6.88 2.58
CA MET A 42 -2.93 7.46 3.30
C MET A 42 -2.33 8.65 2.51
N ASP A 43 -1.14 9.12 2.91
CA ASP A 43 -0.42 10.20 2.22
C ASP A 43 -0.36 9.97 0.71
N ARG A 44 -0.73 11.00 -0.06
CA ARG A 44 -0.99 10.91 -1.51
C ARG A 44 0.23 10.46 -2.32
N ASP A 45 1.44 10.73 -1.86
CA ASP A 45 2.65 10.36 -2.62
C ASP A 45 3.06 8.89 -2.42
N ASP A 46 2.61 8.29 -1.32
CA ASP A 46 2.91 6.90 -0.91
C ASP A 46 1.74 5.94 -1.16
N TRP A 47 0.61 6.44 -1.67
CA TRP A 47 -0.62 5.68 -1.82
C TRP A 47 -1.12 5.65 -3.27
N ARG A 48 -1.49 4.47 -3.76
CA ARG A 48 -2.23 4.28 -5.01
C ARG A 48 -3.40 3.34 -4.75
N GLU A 49 -4.54 3.65 -5.35
CA GLU A 49 -5.75 2.85 -5.21
C GLU A 49 -6.32 2.47 -6.57
N ASP A 50 -7.13 1.41 -6.58
CA ASP A 50 -7.88 1.00 -7.74
C ASP A 50 -9.06 1.97 -7.98
N LEU A 51 -9.84 1.77 -9.05
CA LEU A 51 -10.89 2.72 -9.40
C LEU A 51 -12.07 2.75 -8.42
N THR A 52 -12.20 1.74 -7.56
CA THR A 52 -13.28 1.65 -6.57
C THR A 52 -12.82 1.84 -5.12
N GLY A 53 -11.52 2.04 -4.89
CA GLY A 53 -10.94 2.16 -3.55
C GLY A 53 -10.99 0.86 -2.73
N THR A 54 -11.15 -0.29 -3.40
CA THR A 54 -11.24 -1.62 -2.77
C THR A 54 -9.87 -2.27 -2.61
N VAL A 55 -8.88 -1.85 -3.40
CA VAL A 55 -7.50 -2.32 -3.29
C VAL A 55 -6.58 -1.11 -3.36
N ALA A 56 -5.49 -1.14 -2.59
CA ALA A 56 -4.47 -0.11 -2.59
C ALA A 56 -3.05 -0.67 -2.50
N ILE A 57 -2.09 0.14 -2.92
CA ILE A 57 -0.66 -0.07 -2.70
C ILE A 57 -0.16 1.10 -1.86
N TYR A 58 0.44 0.76 -0.72
CA TYR A 58 1.15 1.68 0.15
C TYR A 58 2.65 1.43 0.06
N ARG A 59 3.42 2.47 -0.24
CA ARG A 59 4.89 2.43 -0.24
C ARG A 59 5.42 2.95 1.08
N ASN A 60 6.44 2.26 1.61
CA ASN A 60 7.25 2.79 2.69
C ASN A 60 8.32 3.76 2.13
N SER A 61 8.06 5.06 2.21
CA SER A 61 8.99 6.10 1.76
C SER A 61 10.35 6.09 2.47
N ASN A 62 10.48 5.47 3.64
CA ASN A 62 11.77 5.31 4.32
C ASN A 62 12.67 4.27 3.65
N MET A 63 12.10 3.36 2.86
CA MET A 63 12.83 2.28 2.19
C MET A 63 13.13 2.58 0.71
N SER A 64 12.36 3.46 0.07
CA SER A 64 12.52 3.80 -1.34
C SER A 64 12.11 5.24 -1.65
N THR A 65 12.95 5.95 -2.41
CA THR A 65 12.65 7.28 -2.94
C THR A 65 12.00 7.24 -4.33
N LEU A 66 11.86 6.06 -4.95
CA LEU A 66 11.28 5.92 -6.28
C LEU A 66 9.76 6.13 -6.21
N PRO A 67 9.19 7.12 -6.91
CA PRO A 67 7.75 7.45 -6.84
C PRO A 67 6.88 6.27 -7.27
N LEU A 68 5.80 6.00 -6.54
CA LEU A 68 4.75 5.11 -7.02
C LEU A 68 4.10 5.74 -8.26
N ARG A 69 4.18 5.03 -9.39
CA ARG A 69 3.58 5.44 -10.65
C ARG A 69 2.65 4.35 -11.16
N THR A 70 1.35 4.67 -11.14
CA THR A 70 0.33 3.81 -11.72
C THR A 70 0.54 3.67 -13.21
N ILE A 71 0.78 2.44 -13.65
CA ILE A 71 0.84 2.06 -15.06
C ILE A 71 -0.59 1.75 -15.54
N LYS A 72 -1.40 1.11 -14.69
CA LYS A 72 -2.77 0.70 -14.99
C LYS A 72 -3.59 0.56 -13.71
N ALA A 73 -4.86 0.93 -13.74
CA ALA A 73 -5.82 0.62 -12.68
C ALA A 73 -7.14 0.15 -13.31
N GLY A 74 -7.88 -0.68 -12.59
CA GLY A 74 -9.26 -1.05 -12.91
C GLY A 74 -10.03 -1.32 -11.64
N GLU A 75 -11.13 -2.05 -11.73
CA GLU A 75 -11.88 -2.52 -10.56
C GLU A 75 -11.16 -3.72 -9.95
N GLY A 76 -10.75 -3.60 -8.69
CA GLY A 76 -10.08 -4.66 -7.92
C GLY A 76 -8.61 -4.89 -8.28
N PHE A 77 -7.97 -4.04 -9.09
CA PHE A 77 -6.54 -4.17 -9.39
C PHE A 77 -5.82 -2.86 -9.68
N ILE A 78 -4.52 -2.85 -9.37
CA ILE A 78 -3.57 -1.78 -9.68
C ILE A 78 -2.29 -2.42 -10.22
N GLY A 79 -1.74 -1.86 -11.30
CA GLY A 79 -0.42 -2.15 -11.83
C GLY A 79 0.50 -0.95 -11.60
N GLU A 80 1.59 -1.16 -10.88
CA GLU A 80 2.58 -0.12 -10.51
C GLU A 80 3.97 -0.45 -11.06
N ARG A 81 4.81 0.57 -11.28
CA ARG A 81 6.24 0.44 -11.64
C ARG A 81 7.16 1.01 -10.59
#